data_AF-A0A401NNU4-F1
#
_entry.id   AF-A0A401NNU4-F1
#
_cell.length_a   1.000
_cell.length_b   1.000
_cell.length_c   1.000
_cell.angle_alpha   90.00
_cell.angle_beta   90.00
_cell.angle_gamma   90.00
#
_symmetry.space_group_name_H-M   'P 1'
#
loop_
_entity.id
_entity.type
_entity.pdbx_description
1 polymer ?
#
loop_
_entity_poly.entity_id
_entity_poly.type
_entity_poly.pdbx_seq_one_letter_code
_entity_poly.pdbx_strand_id
1 'polypeptide(L)'
;MAPAMDRTWSPGPEPPLSPVSRNPLPLSITTPAMFIIRSKFDRGVNTFSPEGRLFQVEYAIEAIKLGSTAIGIQTTEGVVLAVENRITSPLMEPNNIENIVEIDAHIGCAMSGLIADAKTLIDKARVETPNHWFTYNGNMTVESVTQAVSNLALQFGEEDADPGAMS
;
A
#
# COMPACT_ATOMS: atom_id res chain seq x y z
N MET A 1 -24.79 -25.98 68.82
CA MET A 1 -25.60 -26.73 69.80
C MET A 1 -27.08 -26.46 69.47
N ALA A 2 -27.68 -27.41 68.71
CA ALA A 2 -29.10 -27.62 68.33
C ALA A 2 -29.89 -26.52 67.55
N PRO A 3 -30.95 -26.87 66.77
CA PRO A 3 -31.23 -28.10 66.01
C PRO A 3 -31.85 -27.85 64.60
N ALA A 4 -32.00 -28.95 63.84
CA ALA A 4 -32.71 -29.06 62.57
C ALA A 4 -34.25 -29.05 62.72
N MET A 5 -34.98 -28.62 61.68
CA MET A 5 -36.34 -29.12 61.39
C MET A 5 -36.75 -28.86 59.93
N ASP A 6 -37.14 -29.97 59.30
CA ASP A 6 -37.62 -30.23 57.95
C ASP A 6 -39.03 -29.66 57.67
N ARG A 7 -39.24 -29.11 56.47
CA ARG A 7 -40.56 -29.06 55.79
C ARG A 7 -40.37 -29.16 54.29
N THR A 8 -40.81 -30.29 53.77
CA THR A 8 -40.96 -30.67 52.38
C THR A 8 -41.98 -29.78 51.64
N TRP A 9 -41.58 -29.24 50.48
CA TRP A 9 -42.46 -28.61 49.50
C TRP A 9 -42.10 -29.12 48.11
N SER A 10 -43.04 -29.79 47.44
CA SER A 10 -42.87 -30.33 46.09
C SER A 10 -43.80 -29.59 45.12
N PRO A 11 -43.30 -28.86 44.11
CA PRO A 11 -44.11 -28.39 43.00
C PRO A 11 -44.24 -29.47 41.91
N GLY A 12 -45.46 -29.66 41.39
CA GLY A 12 -45.81 -30.65 40.35
C GLY A 12 -45.27 -30.33 38.95
N PRO A 13 -45.59 -31.18 37.95
CA PRO A 13 -44.96 -31.15 36.62
C PRO A 13 -45.39 -29.93 35.78
N GLU A 14 -44.40 -29.27 35.18
CA GLU A 14 -44.59 -28.16 34.23
C GLU A 14 -45.26 -28.60 32.92
N PRO A 15 -46.17 -27.80 32.33
CA PRO A 15 -46.75 -28.10 31.02
C PRO A 15 -45.76 -27.82 29.87
N PRO A 16 -45.82 -28.57 28.75
CA PRO A 16 -44.84 -28.47 27.68
C PRO A 16 -44.98 -27.15 26.89
N LEU A 17 -43.84 -26.49 26.66
CA LEU A 17 -43.73 -25.27 25.85
C LEU A 17 -44.02 -25.58 24.37
N SER A 18 -44.94 -24.84 23.76
CA SER A 18 -45.14 -24.84 22.30
C SER A 18 -43.99 -24.10 21.60
N PRO A 19 -43.53 -24.55 20.42
CA PRO A 19 -42.43 -23.88 19.72
C PRO A 19 -42.95 -22.61 19.04
N VAL A 20 -42.65 -21.45 19.63
CA VAL A 20 -42.78 -20.16 18.97
C VAL A 20 -41.75 -20.09 17.84
N SER A 21 -42.23 -20.14 16.60
CA SER A 21 -41.45 -19.90 15.39
C SER A 21 -40.82 -18.50 15.46
N ARG A 22 -39.54 -18.44 15.84
CA ARG A 22 -38.71 -17.24 15.75
C ARG A 22 -38.03 -17.24 14.38
N ASN A 23 -38.71 -16.67 13.39
CA ASN A 23 -38.00 -16.18 12.20
C ASN A 23 -37.12 -14.99 12.63
N PRO A 24 -35.78 -15.04 12.46
CA PRO A 24 -34.97 -13.86 12.68
C PRO A 24 -35.17 -12.91 11.49
N LEU A 25 -35.64 -11.70 11.76
CA LEU A 25 -35.55 -10.58 10.83
C LEU A 25 -34.06 -10.32 10.55
N PRO A 26 -33.62 -10.09 9.30
CA PRO A 26 -32.24 -9.72 9.07
C PRO A 26 -32.01 -8.31 9.63
N LEU A 27 -31.15 -8.22 10.65
CA LEU A 27 -30.54 -6.97 11.07
C LEU A 27 -29.70 -6.45 9.90
N SER A 28 -30.27 -5.51 9.14
CA SER A 28 -29.58 -4.75 8.11
C SER A 28 -28.50 -3.90 8.76
N ILE A 29 -27.34 -4.51 9.01
CA ILE A 29 -26.09 -3.80 9.24
C ILE A 29 -25.78 -3.10 7.92
N THR A 30 -25.99 -1.78 7.89
CA THR A 30 -25.43 -0.90 6.87
C THR A 30 -23.90 -1.03 6.91
N THR A 31 -23.41 -2.06 6.25
CA THR A 31 -22.02 -2.13 5.80
C THR A 31 -21.94 -1.10 4.69
N PRO A 32 -21.01 -0.11 4.72
CA PRO A 32 -20.87 0.78 3.59
C PRO A 32 -20.64 -0.08 2.34
N ALA A 33 -21.45 0.15 1.31
CA ALA A 33 -21.51 -0.62 0.07
C ALA A 33 -20.22 -0.56 -0.78
N MET A 34 -19.08 -0.22 -0.18
CA MET A 34 -17.80 0.02 -0.83
C MET A 34 -16.96 -1.27 -1.00
N PHE A 35 -17.46 -2.44 -0.58
CA PHE A 35 -16.69 -3.69 -0.59
C PHE A 35 -17.25 -4.80 -1.49
N ILE A 36 -18.37 -4.55 -2.20
CA ILE A 36 -18.98 -5.52 -3.14
C ILE A 36 -18.99 -4.95 -4.57
N ILE A 37 -17.80 -4.73 -5.14
CA ILE A 37 -17.56 -4.69 -6.60
C ILE A 37 -16.47 -5.73 -6.93
N ARG A 38 -16.63 -6.96 -6.43
CA ARG A 38 -15.53 -7.94 -6.31
C ARG A 38 -15.33 -8.92 -7.48
N SER A 39 -15.67 -8.58 -8.73
CA SER A 39 -15.32 -9.54 -9.82
C SER A 39 -15.28 -9.04 -11.26
N LYS A 40 -15.67 -7.80 -11.59
CA LYS A 40 -15.81 -7.40 -13.00
C LYS A 40 -15.06 -6.14 -13.45
N PHE A 41 -14.58 -5.32 -12.52
CA PHE A 41 -13.87 -4.06 -12.84
C PHE A 41 -12.35 -4.12 -12.63
N ASP A 42 -11.82 -5.18 -12.02
CA ASP A 42 -10.37 -5.33 -11.77
C ASP A 42 -9.64 -6.09 -12.90
N ARG A 43 -10.23 -6.16 -14.10
CA ARG A 43 -9.66 -6.94 -15.23
C ARG A 43 -8.86 -6.10 -16.21
N GLY A 44 -9.01 -4.77 -16.18
CA GLY A 44 -8.28 -3.85 -17.04
C GLY A 44 -7.31 -3.01 -16.21
N VAL A 45 -6.08 -2.87 -16.71
CA VAL A 45 -5.06 -1.99 -16.11
C VAL A 45 -5.53 -0.52 -16.07
N ASN A 46 -6.42 -0.13 -16.99
CA ASN A 46 -6.94 1.23 -17.17
C ASN A 46 -8.42 1.39 -16.75
N THR A 47 -8.91 0.61 -15.77
CA THR A 47 -10.30 0.76 -15.30
C THR A 47 -10.47 1.95 -14.35
N PHE A 48 -11.44 2.81 -14.68
CA PHE A 48 -11.84 3.95 -13.85
C PHE A 48 -12.94 3.59 -12.84
N SER A 49 -12.89 4.21 -11.68
CA SER A 49 -13.96 4.22 -10.68
C SER A 49 -15.13 5.10 -11.14
N PRO A 50 -16.33 4.93 -10.56
CA PRO A 50 -17.47 5.81 -10.83
C PRO A 50 -17.17 7.30 -10.58
N GLU A 51 -16.20 7.59 -9.70
CA GLU A 51 -15.73 8.93 -9.35
C GLU A 51 -14.57 9.42 -10.26
N GLY A 52 -14.17 8.63 -11.25
CA GLY A 52 -13.13 8.99 -12.22
C GLY A 52 -11.69 8.69 -11.78
N ARG A 53 -11.46 7.82 -10.79
CA ARG A 53 -10.12 7.47 -10.28
C ARG A 53 -9.64 6.14 -10.86
N LEU A 54 -8.35 5.97 -11.13
CA LEU A 54 -7.81 4.70 -11.61
C LEU A 54 -7.64 3.71 -10.45
N PHE A 55 -8.34 2.57 -10.49
CA PHE A 55 -8.30 1.61 -9.38
C PHE A 55 -6.90 1.05 -9.11
N GLN A 56 -6.11 0.78 -10.16
CA GLN A 56 -4.75 0.26 -9.99
C GLN A 56 -3.83 1.24 -9.26
N VAL A 57 -3.98 2.55 -9.52
CA VAL A 57 -3.20 3.59 -8.83
C VAL A 57 -3.59 3.66 -7.36
N GLU A 58 -4.88 3.53 -7.05
CA GLU A 58 -5.36 3.48 -5.65
C GLU A 58 -4.80 2.28 -4.90
N TYR A 59 -4.80 1.11 -5.52
CA TYR A 59 -4.23 -0.08 -4.90
C TYR A 59 -2.72 0.05 -4.67
N ALA A 60 -1.99 0.65 -5.62
CA ALA A 60 -0.57 0.93 -5.46
C ALA A 60 -0.31 1.91 -4.29
N ILE A 61 -1.12 2.97 -4.15
CA ILE A 61 -0.99 3.93 -3.04
C ILE A 61 -1.23 3.24 -1.69
N GLU A 62 -2.21 2.36 -1.58
CA GLU A 62 -2.43 1.58 -0.35
C GLU A 62 -1.26 0.61 -0.06
N ALA A 63 -0.66 0.02 -1.10
CA ALA A 63 0.51 -0.84 -0.94
C ALA A 63 1.74 -0.08 -0.41
N ILE A 64 1.93 1.18 -0.84
CA ILE A 64 3.04 2.03 -0.35
C ILE A 64 2.96 2.26 1.17
N LYS A 65 1.74 2.36 1.74
CA LYS A 65 1.55 2.57 3.19
C LYS A 65 2.05 1.40 4.05
N LEU A 66 2.20 0.20 3.47
CA LEU A 66 2.77 -0.96 4.16
C LEU A 66 4.30 -0.93 4.19
N GLY A 67 4.93 -0.06 3.38
CA GLY A 67 6.37 0.11 3.30
C GLY A 67 7.02 0.69 4.56
N SER A 68 8.35 0.74 4.55
CA SER A 68 9.14 1.46 5.54
C SER A 68 8.89 2.96 5.48
N THR A 69 8.84 3.63 6.63
CA THR A 69 8.64 5.08 6.68
C THR A 69 9.90 5.80 6.20
N ALA A 70 9.79 6.64 5.16
CA ALA A 70 10.85 7.52 4.69
C ALA A 70 10.49 8.99 4.95
N ILE A 71 11.46 9.79 5.41
CA ILE A 71 11.30 11.21 5.73
C ILE A 71 12.44 12.00 5.09
N GLY A 72 12.11 13.13 4.46
CA GLY A 72 13.07 14.11 3.96
C GLY A 72 12.80 15.48 4.58
N ILE A 73 13.83 16.14 5.09
CA ILE A 73 13.75 17.49 5.65
C ILE A 73 14.69 18.41 4.87
N GLN A 74 14.13 19.47 4.31
CA GLN A 74 14.89 20.54 3.69
C GLN A 74 15.14 21.67 4.69
N THR A 75 16.38 22.11 4.78
CA THR A 75 16.81 23.28 5.55
C THR A 75 17.47 24.31 4.62
N THR A 76 17.86 25.46 5.17
CA THR A 76 18.63 26.47 4.43
C THR A 76 20.05 26.01 4.08
N GLU A 77 20.58 25.04 4.82
CA GLU A 77 21.95 24.54 4.66
C GLU A 77 22.01 23.29 3.77
N GLY A 78 20.93 22.52 3.68
CA GLY A 78 20.92 21.30 2.88
C GLY A 78 19.65 20.48 3.06
N VAL A 79 19.75 19.18 2.76
CA VAL A 79 18.65 18.21 2.85
C VAL A 79 19.11 17.00 3.65
N VAL A 80 18.24 16.50 4.52
CA VAL A 80 18.47 15.27 5.29
C VAL A 80 17.41 14.25 4.91
N LEU A 81 17.83 13.02 4.60
CA LEU A 81 16.97 11.89 4.36
C LEU A 81 17.13 10.87 5.48
N ALA A 82 16.03 10.34 5.98
CA ALA A 82 15.99 9.29 7.00
C ALA A 82 14.95 8.25 6.65
N VAL A 83 15.30 6.97 6.77
CA VAL A 83 14.37 5.86 6.50
C VAL A 83 14.39 4.84 7.64
N GLU A 84 13.21 4.33 7.95
CA GLU A 84 13.02 3.24 8.92
C GLU A 84 13.57 1.91 8.38
N ASN A 85 14.62 1.40 8.99
CA ASN A 85 15.15 0.06 8.69
C ASN A 85 14.47 -1.00 9.57
N ARG A 86 13.49 -1.70 9.00
CA ARG A 86 12.77 -2.79 9.69
C ARG A 86 13.59 -4.08 9.66
N ILE A 87 14.27 -4.37 10.76
CA ILE A 87 14.98 -5.64 10.97
C ILE A 87 13.97 -6.67 11.51
N THR A 88 13.63 -7.67 10.70
CA THR A 88 12.64 -8.69 11.08
C THR A 88 13.25 -9.87 11.85
N SER A 89 14.56 -10.09 11.68
CA SER A 89 15.28 -11.20 12.31
C SER A 89 16.70 -10.76 12.71
N PRO A 90 17.22 -11.25 13.85
CA PRO A 90 18.60 -10.99 14.27
C PRO A 90 19.65 -11.64 13.35
N LEU A 91 19.24 -12.49 12.39
CA LEU A 91 20.12 -13.05 11.37
C LEU A 91 20.33 -12.12 10.16
N MET A 92 19.56 -11.04 10.06
CA MET A 92 19.70 -10.07 8.98
C MET A 92 20.80 -9.07 9.31
N GLU A 93 21.73 -8.90 8.38
CA GLU A 93 22.73 -7.84 8.45
C GLU A 93 22.05 -6.48 8.17
N PRO A 94 21.98 -5.57 9.15
CA PRO A 94 21.28 -4.29 9.00
C PRO A 94 21.85 -3.42 7.87
N ASN A 95 23.16 -3.54 7.61
CA ASN A 95 23.86 -2.78 6.58
C ASN A 95 23.49 -3.22 5.16
N ASN A 96 22.86 -4.38 4.98
CA ASN A 96 22.47 -4.86 3.66
C ASN A 96 21.09 -4.32 3.22
N ILE A 97 20.33 -3.71 4.13
CA ILE A 97 19.03 -3.10 3.82
C ILE A 97 19.25 -1.63 3.46
N GLU A 98 19.55 -1.38 2.19
CA GLU A 98 19.74 -0.04 1.67
C GLU A 98 18.41 0.56 1.19
N ASN A 99 17.80 1.38 2.05
CA ASN A 99 16.61 2.17 1.69
C ASN A 99 16.97 3.60 1.24
N ILE A 100 18.20 4.03 1.50
CA ILE A 100 18.78 5.29 1.01
C ILE A 100 19.91 4.91 0.08
N VAL A 101 19.87 5.45 -1.14
CA VAL A 101 20.87 5.18 -2.17
C VAL A 101 21.41 6.48 -2.74
N GLU A 102 22.68 6.44 -3.13
CA GLU A 102 23.31 7.50 -3.91
C GLU A 102 22.96 7.31 -5.40
N ILE A 103 22.47 8.39 -6.03
CA ILE A 103 22.22 8.45 -7.48
C ILE A 103 23.41 9.12 -8.17
N ASP A 104 23.85 10.26 -7.61
CA ASP A 104 25.03 11.01 -8.02
C ASP A 104 25.62 11.70 -6.79
N ALA A 105 26.83 12.25 -6.89
CA ALA A 105 27.56 12.86 -5.79
C ALA A 105 26.77 13.98 -5.06
N HIS A 106 25.83 14.63 -5.75
CA HIS A 106 24.95 15.68 -5.20
C HIS A 106 23.48 15.26 -5.06
N ILE A 107 23.13 14.00 -5.35
CA ILE A 107 21.73 13.51 -5.33
C ILE A 107 21.63 12.16 -4.59
N GLY A 108 20.92 12.17 -3.47
CA GLY A 108 20.48 10.97 -2.76
C GLY A 108 19.00 10.69 -2.99
N CYS A 109 18.63 9.41 -2.99
CA CYS A 109 17.24 8.95 -3.08
C CYS A 109 16.88 8.09 -1.87
N ALA A 110 15.75 8.39 -1.24
CA ALA A 110 15.15 7.56 -0.19
C ALA A 110 13.88 6.91 -0.73
N MET A 111 13.74 5.61 -0.50
CA MET A 111 12.62 4.82 -1.02
C MET A 111 11.64 4.43 0.09
N SER A 112 10.37 4.31 -0.28
CA SER A 112 9.32 3.72 0.53
C SER A 112 8.41 2.86 -0.36
N GLY A 113 8.00 1.69 0.13
CA GLY A 113 7.17 0.74 -0.61
C GLY A 113 7.95 -0.49 -1.05
N LEU A 114 7.68 -0.99 -2.27
CA LEU A 114 8.30 -2.19 -2.79
C LEU A 114 9.71 -1.90 -3.35
N ILE A 115 10.72 -2.46 -2.69
CA ILE A 115 12.14 -2.22 -3.04
C ILE A 115 12.47 -2.65 -4.48
N ALA A 116 11.81 -3.70 -4.99
CA ALA A 116 12.05 -4.21 -6.34
C ALA A 116 11.72 -3.16 -7.42
N ASP A 117 10.58 -2.49 -7.31
CA ASP A 117 10.16 -1.46 -8.27
C ASP A 117 11.05 -0.22 -8.16
N ALA A 118 11.39 0.15 -6.93
CA ALA A 118 12.22 1.31 -6.67
C ALA A 118 13.64 1.16 -7.25
N LYS A 119 14.21 -0.06 -7.25
CA LYS A 119 15.51 -0.33 -7.90
C LYS A 119 15.51 0.01 -9.38
N THR A 120 14.45 -0.36 -10.11
CA THR A 120 14.32 -0.03 -11.54
C THR A 120 14.30 1.49 -11.77
N LEU A 121 13.60 2.24 -10.90
CA LEU A 121 13.55 3.70 -10.96
C LEU A 121 14.91 4.34 -10.63
N ILE A 122 15.63 3.79 -9.65
CA ILE A 122 16.98 4.21 -9.28
C ILE A 122 17.98 3.97 -10.41
N ASP A 123 17.93 2.79 -11.03
CA ASP A 123 18.84 2.44 -12.12
C ASP A 123 18.60 3.36 -13.32
N LYS A 124 17.35 3.72 -13.60
CA LYS A 124 17.04 4.76 -14.59
C LYS A 124 17.68 6.10 -14.22
N ALA A 125 17.54 6.55 -12.98
CA ALA A 125 18.15 7.80 -12.52
C ALA A 125 19.69 7.77 -12.66
N ARG A 126 20.32 6.66 -12.28
CA ARG A 126 21.78 6.45 -12.38
C ARG A 126 22.30 6.41 -13.80
N VAL A 127 21.46 6.04 -14.78
CA VAL A 127 21.82 6.11 -16.20
C VAL A 127 21.63 7.53 -16.74
N GLU A 128 20.53 8.19 -16.38
CA GLU A 128 20.18 9.51 -16.90
C GLU A 128 21.11 10.62 -16.40
N THR A 129 21.53 10.58 -15.13
CA THR A 129 22.37 11.65 -14.55
C THR A 129 23.74 11.76 -15.23
N PRO A 130 24.53 10.68 -15.38
CA PRO A 130 25.80 10.74 -16.11
C PRO A 130 25.60 11.01 -17.60
N ASN A 131 24.50 10.53 -18.21
CA ASN A 131 24.19 10.81 -19.62
C ASN A 131 23.92 12.30 -19.86
N HIS A 132 23.20 12.95 -18.94
CA HIS A 132 23.00 14.40 -18.96
C HIS A 132 24.33 15.14 -18.83
N TRP A 133 25.19 14.72 -17.90
CA TRP A 133 26.52 15.29 -17.74
C TRP A 133 27.37 15.10 -19.01
N PHE A 134 27.34 13.93 -19.63
CA PHE A 134 28.06 13.67 -20.88
C PHE A 134 27.57 14.55 -22.04
N THR A 135 26.25 14.76 -22.13
CA THR A 135 25.63 15.50 -23.24
C THR A 135 25.77 17.02 -23.09
N TYR A 136 25.58 17.53 -21.88
CA TYR A 136 25.47 18.96 -21.60
C TYR A 136 26.66 19.52 -20.80
N ASN A 137 27.60 18.67 -20.40
CA ASN A 137 28.77 19.01 -19.59
C ASN A 137 28.40 19.77 -18.30
N GLY A 138 27.34 19.33 -17.62
CA GLY A 138 26.83 19.94 -16.38
C GLY A 138 26.08 18.95 -15.50
N ASN A 139 26.07 19.20 -14.19
CA ASN A 139 25.34 18.38 -13.22
C ASN A 139 23.84 18.46 -13.46
N MET A 140 23.17 17.30 -13.51
CA MET A 140 21.72 17.25 -13.67
C MET A 140 21.02 17.81 -12.44
N THR A 141 19.96 18.60 -12.65
CA THR A 141 19.15 19.13 -11.53
C THR A 141 18.25 18.04 -10.95
N VAL A 142 17.93 18.13 -9.66
CA VAL A 142 17.03 17.18 -8.97
C VAL A 142 15.67 17.10 -9.65
N GLU A 143 15.14 18.24 -10.13
CA GLU A 143 13.89 18.31 -10.88
C GLU A 143 13.98 17.51 -12.19
N SER A 144 15.07 17.66 -12.94
CA SER A 144 15.26 16.95 -14.21
C SER A 144 15.37 15.45 -14.00
N VAL A 145 16.11 15.00 -12.97
CA VAL A 145 16.19 13.58 -12.61
C VAL A 145 14.80 13.05 -12.23
N THR A 146 14.08 13.78 -11.39
CA THR A 146 12.73 13.42 -10.95
C THR A 146 11.78 13.28 -12.13
N GLN A 147 11.87 14.17 -13.11
CA GLN A 147 11.05 14.11 -14.31
C GLN A 147 11.41 12.91 -15.20
N ALA A 148 12.70 12.60 -15.36
CA ALA A 148 13.12 11.42 -16.12
C ALA A 148 12.62 10.11 -15.50
N VAL A 149 12.69 9.99 -14.17
CA VAL A 149 12.15 8.83 -13.43
C VAL A 149 10.62 8.78 -13.50
N SER A 150 9.95 9.92 -13.37
CA SER A 150 8.49 9.99 -13.45
C SER A 150 7.97 9.60 -14.83
N ASN A 151 8.69 9.97 -15.91
CA ASN A 151 8.34 9.56 -17.26
C ASN A 151 8.40 8.03 -17.42
N LEU A 152 9.41 7.37 -16.84
CA LEU A 152 9.46 5.90 -16.80
C LEU A 152 8.29 5.33 -15.99
N ALA A 153 7.96 5.94 -14.85
CA ALA A 153 6.84 5.49 -14.02
C ALA A 153 5.47 5.64 -14.69
N LEU A 154 5.29 6.62 -15.59
CA LEU A 154 4.05 6.83 -16.32
C LEU A 154 3.87 5.85 -17.49
N GLN A 155 4.96 5.30 -18.04
CA GLN A 155 4.91 4.34 -19.15
C GLN A 155 4.35 2.97 -18.73
N PHE A 156 4.25 2.70 -17.43
CA PHE A 156 3.64 1.47 -16.93
C PHE A 156 2.15 1.41 -17.31
N GLY A 157 1.80 0.50 -18.23
CA GLY A 157 0.43 0.28 -18.71
C GLY A 157 0.17 0.69 -20.16
N GLU A 158 1.15 1.25 -20.87
CA GLU A 158 1.03 1.62 -22.29
C GLU A 158 1.30 0.44 -23.26
N GLU A 159 1.90 -0.66 -22.78
CA GLU A 159 2.29 -1.81 -23.63
C GLU A 159 1.12 -2.62 -24.21
N ASP A 160 -0.10 -2.47 -23.66
CA ASP A 160 -1.30 -3.16 -24.17
C ASP A 160 -1.96 -2.42 -25.36
N ALA A 161 -1.43 -1.26 -25.78
CA ALA A 161 -1.88 -0.59 -26.98
C ALA A 161 -1.24 -1.24 -28.21
N ASP A 162 -1.85 -2.32 -28.72
CA ASP A 162 -1.53 -2.88 -30.03
C ASP A 162 -1.56 -1.75 -31.08
N PRO A 163 -0.44 -1.43 -31.77
CA PRO A 163 -0.41 -0.42 -32.82
C PRO A 163 -1.39 -0.72 -33.97
N GLY A 164 -1.91 -1.95 -34.06
CA GLY A 164 -2.87 -2.39 -35.06
C GLY A 164 -4.33 -2.03 -34.78
N ALA A 165 -4.70 -1.57 -33.58
CA ALA A 165 -6.11 -1.31 -33.23
C ALA A 165 -6.64 0.08 -33.66
N MET A 166 -5.78 0.95 -34.19
CA MET A 166 -6.11 2.31 -34.61
C MET A 166 -5.91 2.55 -36.13
N SER A 167 -5.98 1.50 -36.94
CA SER A 167 -6.05 1.58 -38.41
C SER A 167 -7.38 1.10 -38.96
#